data_AF-A0A972MC47-F1
#
_entry.id   AF-A0A972MC47-F1
#
_cell.length_a   1.000
_cell.length_b   1.000
_cell.length_c   1.000
_cell.angle_alpha   90.00
_cell.angle_beta   90.00
_cell.angle_gamma   90.00
#
_symmetry.space_group_name_H-M   'P 1'
#
loop_
_entity.id
_entity.type
_entity.pdbx_description
1 polymer ?
#
loop_
_entity_poly.entity_id
_entity_poly.type
_entity_poly.pdbx_seq_one_letter_code
_entity_poly.pdbx_strand_id
1 'polypeptide(L)'
;GRGLYNLKGKVNVTFCDEINTDLSKFDNSANKSINYIKLANLIDKRIYDNYKLNKNNYIAFDIQNNSEKCLREEKYMKGNETKMRFQCKRIIDSIEGDNDILEKIYYGIYANPLINKIQLP
;
A
#
# COMPACT_ATOMS: atom_id res chain seq x y z
N GLY A 1 -11.58 20.04 8.17
CA GLY A 1 -10.52 20.03 7.12
C GLY A 1 -9.11 19.93 7.66
N ARG A 2 -8.75 18.94 8.52
CA ARG A 2 -7.36 18.78 9.02
C ARG A 2 -6.44 17.98 8.07
N GLY A 3 -7.01 17.33 7.05
CA GLY A 3 -6.27 16.45 6.11
C GLY A 3 -5.34 17.17 5.12
N LEU A 4 -5.38 18.50 5.05
CA LEU A 4 -4.49 19.32 4.20
C LEU A 4 -3.36 19.97 5.00
N TYR A 5 -3.54 20.23 6.30
CA TYR A 5 -2.63 21.05 7.11
C TYR A 5 -1.56 20.26 7.85
N ASN A 6 -1.73 18.93 7.95
CA ASN A 6 -0.67 18.09 8.50
C ASN A 6 0.44 17.95 7.46
N LEU A 7 1.70 17.97 7.92
CA LEU A 7 2.88 17.63 7.13
C LEU A 7 2.68 16.25 6.50
N LYS A 8 2.16 16.22 5.27
CA LYS A 8 2.19 15.03 4.43
C LYS A 8 3.66 14.79 4.13
N GLY A 9 4.12 13.58 4.42
CA GLY A 9 5.50 13.17 4.14
C GLY A 9 5.77 13.14 2.62
N LYS A 10 6.54 12.15 2.17
CA LYS A 10 6.85 12.01 0.74
C LYS A 10 5.62 11.54 -0.04
N VAL A 11 4.82 12.47 -0.54
CA VAL A 11 3.74 12.18 -1.50
C VAL A 11 4.36 11.84 -2.85
N ASN A 12 3.90 10.76 -3.45
CA ASN A 12 4.27 10.37 -4.82
C ASN A 12 2.99 10.23 -5.64
N VAL A 13 2.94 10.92 -6.76
CA VAL A 13 1.91 10.80 -7.78
C VAL A 13 2.62 10.30 -9.03
N THR A 14 2.09 9.25 -9.64
CA THR A 14 2.69 8.59 -10.80
C THR A 14 1.60 8.42 -11.86
N PHE A 15 1.93 8.75 -13.10
CA PHE A 15 1.10 8.50 -14.27
C PHE A 15 1.69 7.30 -15.02
N CYS A 16 0.83 6.41 -15.49
CA CYS A 16 1.22 5.26 -16.30
C CYS A 16 0.75 5.46 -17.74
N ASP A 17 1.19 4.56 -18.62
CA ASP A 17 0.82 4.58 -20.04
C ASP A 17 -0.70 4.51 -20.24
N GLU A 18 -1.17 4.90 -21.41
CA GLU A 18 -2.58 4.78 -21.75
C GLU A 18 -3.07 3.32 -21.69
N ILE A 19 -4.33 3.11 -21.31
CA ILE A 19 -4.91 1.77 -21.18
C ILE A 19 -5.46 1.23 -22.50
N ASN A 20 -5.69 2.12 -23.48
CA ASN A 20 -6.30 1.79 -24.78
C ASN A 20 -5.51 0.75 -25.56
N THR A 21 -4.18 0.80 -25.49
CA THR A 21 -3.29 -0.15 -26.15
C THR A 21 -3.51 -1.59 -25.66
N ASP A 22 -3.73 -1.78 -24.36
CA ASP A 22 -4.03 -3.09 -23.79
C ASP A 22 -5.48 -3.53 -24.01
N LEU A 23 -6.42 -2.58 -23.95
CA LEU A 23 -7.83 -2.84 -24.26
C LEU A 23 -8.03 -3.32 -25.70
N SER A 24 -7.25 -2.82 -26.65
CA SER A 24 -7.32 -3.25 -28.06
C SER A 24 -7.04 -4.74 -28.25
N LYS A 25 -6.36 -5.38 -27.29
CA LYS A 25 -6.02 -6.82 -27.29
C LYS A 25 -7.13 -7.68 -26.68
N PHE A 26 -8.20 -7.07 -26.15
CA PHE A 26 -9.29 -7.83 -25.55
C PHE A 26 -10.13 -8.48 -26.63
N ASP A 27 -10.54 -9.72 -26.37
CA ASP A 27 -11.39 -10.46 -27.28
C ASP A 27 -12.82 -9.93 -27.19
N ASN A 28 -13.26 -9.22 -28.23
CA ASN A 28 -14.61 -8.67 -28.33
C ASN A 28 -15.69 -9.73 -28.52
N SER A 29 -15.32 -10.97 -28.86
CA SER A 29 -16.23 -12.11 -28.94
C SER A 29 -16.44 -12.80 -27.58
N ALA A 30 -15.59 -12.51 -26.59
CA ALA A 30 -15.71 -13.05 -25.25
C ALA A 30 -16.87 -12.42 -24.46
N ASN A 31 -17.31 -13.12 -23.42
CA ASN A 31 -18.31 -12.59 -22.48
C ASN A 31 -17.83 -11.27 -21.88
N LYS A 32 -18.66 -10.22 -21.95
CA LYS A 32 -18.37 -8.88 -21.39
C LYS A 32 -17.89 -8.94 -19.94
N SER A 33 -18.46 -9.82 -19.11
CA SER A 33 -18.04 -10.00 -17.71
C SER A 33 -16.57 -10.41 -17.58
N ILE A 34 -16.06 -11.25 -18.48
CA ILE A 34 -14.65 -11.66 -18.50
C ILE A 34 -13.76 -10.46 -18.84
N ASN A 35 -14.18 -9.64 -19.80
CA ASN A 35 -13.42 -8.44 -20.18
C ASN A 35 -13.40 -7.40 -19.04
N TYR A 36 -14.48 -7.25 -18.25
CA TYR A 36 -14.46 -6.40 -17.06
C TYR A 36 -13.49 -6.89 -15.98
N ILE A 37 -13.42 -8.21 -15.72
CA ILE A 37 -12.46 -8.78 -14.78
C ILE A 37 -11.02 -8.55 -15.26
N LYS A 38 -10.74 -8.76 -16.55
CA LYS A 38 -9.42 -8.48 -17.15
C LYS A 38 -9.04 -7.01 -17.01
N LEU A 39 -9.98 -6.10 -17.25
CA LEU A 39 -9.75 -4.66 -17.09
C LEU A 39 -9.44 -4.29 -15.64
N ALA A 40 -10.22 -4.80 -14.67
CA ALA A 40 -9.97 -4.56 -13.26
C ALA A 40 -8.57 -5.03 -12.85
N ASN A 41 -8.19 -6.26 -13.23
CA ASN A 41 -6.87 -6.81 -12.95
C ASN A 41 -5.73 -5.99 -13.59
N LEU A 42 -5.94 -5.47 -14.81
CA LEU A 42 -4.96 -4.61 -15.47
C LEU A 42 -4.77 -3.29 -14.72
N ILE A 43 -5.86 -2.68 -14.27
CA ILE A 43 -5.83 -1.44 -13.48
C ILE A 43 -5.10 -1.68 -12.15
N ASP A 44 -5.47 -2.74 -11.42
CA ASP A 44 -4.84 -3.11 -10.15
C ASP A 44 -3.35 -3.34 -10.33
N LYS A 45 -2.95 -4.12 -11.35
CA LYS A 45 -1.54 -4.36 -11.67
C LYS A 45 -0.78 -3.05 -11.90
N ARG A 46 -1.30 -2.15 -12.74
CA ARG A 46 -0.65 -0.86 -13.02
C ARG A 46 -0.54 0.01 -11.76
N ILE A 47 -1.53 0.00 -10.87
CA ILE A 47 -1.46 0.72 -9.59
C ILE A 47 -0.35 0.14 -8.71
N TYR A 48 -0.29 -1.18 -8.56
CA TYR A 48 0.66 -1.86 -7.68
C TYR A 48 2.11 -1.75 -8.19
N ASP A 49 2.32 -1.91 -9.49
CA ASP A 49 3.63 -1.74 -10.13
C ASP A 49 4.19 -0.34 -9.89
N ASN A 50 3.31 0.68 -9.87
CA ASN A 50 3.70 2.07 -9.69
C ASN A 50 3.76 2.54 -8.23
N TYR A 51 3.49 1.67 -7.24
CA TYR A 51 3.70 2.04 -5.84
C TYR A 51 5.18 2.33 -5.55
N LYS A 52 5.46 3.54 -5.05
CA LYS A 52 6.77 3.94 -4.57
C LYS A 52 6.96 3.53 -3.11
N LEU A 53 7.58 2.38 -2.92
CA LEU A 53 7.86 1.85 -1.59
C LEU A 53 8.95 2.65 -0.87
N ASN A 54 8.70 2.92 0.40
CA ASN A 54 9.59 3.55 1.35
C ASN A 54 9.72 2.69 2.61
N LYS A 55 10.66 3.08 3.49
CA LYS A 55 10.98 2.37 4.73
C LYS A 55 9.77 2.02 5.61
N ASN A 56 8.75 2.87 5.67
CA ASN A 56 7.58 2.63 6.53
C ASN A 56 6.74 1.47 5.99
N ASN A 57 6.76 1.21 4.67
CA ASN A 57 6.03 0.09 4.10
C ASN A 57 6.57 -1.25 4.61
N TYR A 58 7.89 -1.39 4.59
CA TYR A 58 8.61 -2.58 5.06
C TYR A 58 8.50 -2.78 6.57
N ILE A 59 8.68 -1.70 7.34
CA ILE A 59 8.54 -1.73 8.80
C ILE A 59 7.12 -2.14 9.20
N ALA A 60 6.10 -1.53 8.60
CA ALA A 60 4.71 -1.88 8.90
C ALA A 60 4.38 -3.34 8.56
N PHE A 61 4.93 -3.85 7.45
CA PHE A 61 4.78 -5.26 7.08
C PHE A 61 5.35 -6.19 8.15
N ASP A 62 6.58 -5.93 8.59
CA ASP A 62 7.24 -6.76 9.61
C ASP A 62 6.51 -6.67 10.97
N ILE A 63 6.08 -5.48 11.39
CA ILE A 63 5.28 -5.31 12.61
C ILE A 63 3.96 -6.09 12.52
N GLN A 64 3.21 -5.95 11.43
CA GLN A 64 1.89 -6.54 11.28
C GLN A 64 1.93 -8.08 11.17
N ASN A 65 3.02 -8.64 10.63
CA ASN A 65 3.18 -10.07 10.45
C ASN A 65 4.04 -10.72 11.55
N ASN A 66 4.47 -9.96 12.57
CA ASN A 66 5.47 -10.41 13.55
C ASN A 66 6.69 -11.07 12.88
N SER A 67 7.22 -10.44 11.84
CA SER A 67 8.34 -10.95 11.04
C SER A 67 9.54 -10.02 11.03
N GLU A 68 10.68 -10.57 10.62
CA GLU A 68 11.94 -9.84 10.40
C GLU A 68 12.39 -9.96 8.92
N LYS A 69 11.44 -10.20 8.00
CA LYS A 69 11.73 -10.50 6.60
C LYS A 69 12.34 -9.30 5.87
N CYS A 70 11.95 -8.08 6.25
CA CYS A 70 12.39 -6.87 5.60
C CYS A 70 13.61 -6.22 6.29
N LEU A 71 14.18 -6.83 7.34
CA LEU A 71 15.35 -6.29 8.05
C LEU A 71 16.57 -6.08 7.14
N ARG A 72 16.68 -6.85 6.06
CA ARG A 72 17.80 -6.78 5.10
C ARG A 72 17.58 -5.73 4.00
N GLU A 73 16.41 -5.10 3.95
CA GLU A 73 16.15 -4.04 2.99
C GLU A 73 17.01 -2.83 3.33
N GLU A 74 17.71 -2.28 2.33
CA GLU A 74 18.64 -1.15 2.48
C GLU A 74 17.99 0.08 3.15
N LYS A 75 16.65 0.17 3.04
CA LYS A 75 15.83 1.25 3.61
C LYS A 75 15.36 0.97 5.04
N TYR A 76 15.55 -0.23 5.58
CA TYR A 76 15.14 -0.59 6.94
C TYR A 76 16.17 -0.05 7.95
N MET A 77 15.71 0.74 8.93
CA MET A 77 16.53 1.08 10.09
C MET A 77 15.70 0.89 11.34
N LYS A 78 16.21 0.12 12.33
CA LYS A 78 15.50 -0.18 13.59
C LYS A 78 14.98 1.08 14.29
N GLY A 79 15.72 2.19 14.26
CA GLY A 79 15.28 3.47 14.85
C GLY A 79 14.02 4.09 14.21
N ASN A 80 13.62 3.64 13.01
CA ASN A 80 12.36 4.06 12.39
C ASN A 80 11.16 3.22 12.87
N GLU A 81 11.39 1.97 13.31
CA GLU A 81 10.32 1.12 13.87
C GLU A 81 9.78 1.73 15.17
N THR A 82 10.65 2.11 16.10
CA THR A 82 10.26 2.78 17.35
C THR A 82 9.48 4.06 17.08
N LYS A 83 9.93 4.87 16.10
CA LYS A 83 9.23 6.10 15.69
C LYS A 83 7.84 5.81 15.12
N MET A 84 7.67 4.70 14.41
CA MET A 84 6.39 4.31 13.83
C MET A 84 5.42 3.80 14.91
N ARG A 85 5.88 2.94 15.82
CA ARG A 85 5.08 2.47 16.96
C ARG A 85 4.61 3.63 17.85
N PHE A 86 5.49 4.59 18.11
CA PHE A 86 5.13 5.80 18.85
C PHE A 86 4.06 6.65 18.13
N GLN A 87 4.16 6.80 16.80
CA GLN A 87 3.15 7.51 16.01
C GLN A 87 1.82 6.76 15.97
N CYS A 88 1.84 5.43 15.81
CA CYS A 88 0.67 4.56 15.87
C CYS A 88 -0.08 4.80 17.18
N LYS A 89 0.60 4.62 18.32
CA LYS A 89 0.03 4.82 19.65
C LYS A 89 -0.57 6.22 19.83
N ARG A 90 0.15 7.27 19.44
CA ARG A 90 -0.35 8.65 19.52
C ARG A 90 -1.64 8.89 18.71
N ILE A 91 -1.79 8.22 17.58
CA ILE A 91 -2.98 8.35 16.73
C ILE A 91 -4.14 7.56 17.35
N ILE A 92 -3.89 6.32 17.77
CA ILE A 92 -4.89 5.46 18.40
C ILE A 92 -5.41 6.09 19.69
N ASP A 93 -4.54 6.61 20.55
CA ASP A 93 -4.92 7.31 21.80
C ASP A 93 -5.77 8.58 21.55
N SER A 94 -5.82 9.08 20.31
CA SER A 94 -6.58 10.29 19.94
C SER A 94 -7.95 10.01 19.31
N ILE A 95 -8.32 8.74 19.14
CA ILE A 95 -9.57 8.32 18.51
C ILE A 95 -10.23 7.22 19.36
N GLU A 96 -11.56 7.17 19.35
CA GLU A 96 -12.29 6.08 20.02
C GLU A 96 -12.34 4.83 19.14
N GLY A 97 -12.19 3.66 19.76
CA GLY A 97 -12.31 2.38 19.08
C GLY A 97 -11.55 1.26 19.78
N ASP A 98 -11.57 0.08 19.18
CA ASP A 98 -10.78 -1.07 19.61
C ASP A 98 -9.33 -0.88 19.15
N ASN A 99 -8.40 -0.87 20.11
CA ASN A 99 -6.99 -0.59 19.84
C ASN A 99 -6.36 -1.61 18.89
N ASP A 100 -6.73 -2.90 18.97
CA ASP A 100 -6.17 -3.94 18.12
C ASP A 100 -6.64 -3.77 16.67
N ILE A 101 -7.91 -3.42 16.49
CA ILE A 101 -8.46 -3.09 15.17
C ILE A 101 -7.79 -1.84 14.60
N LEU A 102 -7.65 -0.79 15.40
CA LEU A 102 -7.06 0.48 14.98
C LEU A 102 -5.57 0.32 14.63
N GLU A 103 -4.82 -0.48 15.39
CA GLU A 103 -3.43 -0.79 15.11
C GLU A 103 -3.26 -1.56 13.80
N LYS A 104 -4.13 -2.55 13.57
CA LYS A 104 -4.17 -3.30 12.30
C LYS A 104 -4.48 -2.38 11.11
N ILE A 105 -5.43 -1.46 11.24
CA ILE A 105 -5.74 -0.46 10.20
C ILE A 105 -4.52 0.44 9.97
N TYR A 106 -3.91 0.97 11.04
CA TYR A 106 -2.79 1.89 10.95
C TYR A 106 -1.61 1.28 10.19
N TYR A 107 -1.16 0.09 10.57
CA TYR A 107 -0.06 -0.56 9.85
C TYR A 107 -0.49 -1.00 8.45
N GLY A 108 -1.74 -1.43 8.26
CA GLY A 108 -2.27 -1.79 6.95
C GLY A 108 -2.17 -0.68 5.91
N ILE A 109 -2.34 0.60 6.31
CA ILE A 109 -2.15 1.77 5.44
C ILE A 109 -0.74 1.77 4.80
N TYR A 110 0.28 1.29 5.51
CA TYR A 110 1.66 1.28 5.06
C TYR A 110 2.11 -0.10 4.53
N ALA A 111 1.66 -1.21 5.12
CA ALA A 111 2.05 -2.55 4.72
C ALA A 111 1.44 -2.95 3.37
N ASN A 112 0.18 -2.56 3.11
CA ASN A 112 -0.55 -3.00 1.92
C ASN A 112 0.11 -2.63 0.59
N PRO A 113 0.70 -1.43 0.39
CA PRO A 113 1.47 -1.14 -0.82
C PRO A 113 2.60 -2.13 -1.10
N LEU A 114 3.31 -2.60 -0.06
CA LEU A 114 4.33 -3.63 -0.22
C LEU A 114 3.68 -4.98 -0.53
N ILE A 115 2.68 -5.38 0.26
CA ILE A 115 1.93 -6.65 0.09
C ILE A 115 1.42 -6.77 -1.34
N ASN A 116 0.73 -5.74 -1.84
CA ASN A 116 0.14 -5.74 -3.18
C ASN A 116 1.21 -5.79 -4.28
N LYS A 117 2.38 -5.18 -4.04
CA LYS A 117 3.49 -5.21 -4.99
C LYS A 117 4.22 -6.55 -5.03
N ILE A 118 4.27 -7.28 -3.92
CA ILE A 118 4.89 -8.63 -3.85
C ILE A 118 3.89 -9.76 -4.13
N GLN A 119 2.58 -9.53 -3.93
CA GLN A 119 1.51 -10.50 -4.23
C GLN A 119 1.16 -10.57 -5.72
N LEU A 120 1.80 -9.77 -6.57
CA LEU A 120 1.55 -9.86 -8.01
C LEU A 120 1.98 -11.24 -8.54
N PRO A 121 1.04 -12.02 -9.11
CA PRO A 121 1.36 -13.26 -9.83
C PRO A 121 2.10 -13.01 -11.15
#